data_AF-A0A948AI14-F1
#
_entry.id   AF-A0A948AI14-F1
#
_cell.length_a   1.000
_cell.length_b   1.000
_cell.length_c   1.000
_cell.angle_alpha   90.00
_cell.angle_beta   90.00
_cell.angle_gamma   90.00
#
_symmetry.space_group_name_H-M   'P 1'
#
loop_
_entity.id
_entity.type
_entity.pdbx_description
1 polymer ?
#
loop_
_entity_poly.entity_id
_entity_poly.type
_entity_poly.pdbx_seq_one_letter_code
_entity_poly.pdbx_strand_id
1 'polypeptide(L)'
;ITSATGIQNSTLNAGDVVSVTVTMSEATIVTGTPQLVLNIGGTTVQANYASGSGTTALVFTYTILAAQTDTNGITIAANSLTLNGGTLKDAAGNNATLTHALVADNGGYMVDTTAPTSIGATFANTGNAIITFDYSEAVTGAGGLSLTKIAPGTDPWNGTAMTITGGGGAGTSTLTVNTSTTLGATDVVKARYSGGLTDLAGNPLASGEIFIGGSGNSTIDLDWYNSGGLPITLRGNAGDDTLIGSHYDDVLIDGIGADTLAGNHGADTLRLVENGTDRAYTRDVVQVGVAQSTVAAMDHVRGSSTTPTGTGFDITSATVANHDVLDLFAVNIAADVGITNGTDAGSIAQHSVTSGIVTFLDAGGGTILINSVNAADAASYLSANFTTAGVTAAFRIDSDDSGTVDSLRVFQNAGTIPLNGNYVIADTLIELSDLTGIDSAILGTTAGANVVQIQDTQAPEPVAFAITANGFALDFAENAFATTGIALTMLKNGVTTMNVTGITGSGTTSLGIVTDQGYFAVQGNYTNGAAGSSGTFTVDTAAGLDTLIVWDGDSTGGVTQTGLVLSGVTLAELNLLTGSSWISHV
;
A
#
# COMPACT_ATOMS: atom_id res chain seq x y z
N ILE A 1 29.71 16.15 21.06
CA ILE A 1 28.80 17.29 20.78
C ILE A 1 28.49 17.95 22.11
N THR A 2 28.62 19.26 22.19
CA THR A 2 28.57 20.00 23.48
C THR A 2 27.34 20.87 23.64
N SER A 3 26.77 21.36 22.55
CA SER A 3 25.49 22.09 22.57
C SER A 3 24.88 22.13 21.17
N ALA A 4 23.62 22.55 21.09
CA ALA A 4 22.98 22.95 19.85
C ALA A 4 22.02 24.12 20.06
N THR A 5 21.74 24.87 19.00
CA THR A 5 20.76 25.95 18.96
C THR A 5 19.61 25.54 18.05
N GLY A 6 18.37 25.70 18.51
CA GLY A 6 17.16 25.36 17.75
C GLY A 6 16.56 23.99 18.09
N ILE A 7 17.31 23.14 18.80
CA ILE A 7 16.88 21.79 19.21
C ILE A 7 15.53 21.80 19.94
N GLN A 8 14.62 20.94 19.51
CA GLN A 8 13.29 20.75 20.08
C GLN A 8 13.09 19.26 20.38
N ASN A 9 12.56 18.93 21.56
CA ASN A 9 12.30 17.54 21.97
C ASN A 9 13.49 16.58 21.75
N SER A 10 14.72 17.08 21.97
CA SER A 10 15.98 16.34 21.74
C SER A 10 16.31 16.02 20.27
N THR A 11 15.65 16.69 19.33
CA THR A 11 15.83 16.52 17.88
C THR A 11 16.17 17.85 17.22
N LEU A 12 17.12 17.82 16.29
CA LEU A 12 17.54 18.95 15.47
C LEU A 12 16.81 18.92 14.13
N ASN A 13 16.53 20.10 13.58
CA ASN A 13 15.93 20.28 12.26
C ASN A 13 16.87 21.08 11.34
N ALA A 14 16.61 21.08 10.03
CA ALA A 14 17.24 21.95 9.04
C ALA A 14 17.22 23.42 9.51
N GLY A 15 18.40 24.04 9.50
CA GLY A 15 18.63 25.39 10.03
C GLY A 15 19.16 25.41 11.46
N ASP A 16 19.01 24.33 12.23
CA ASP A 16 19.58 24.23 13.57
C ASP A 16 21.10 24.13 13.52
N VAL A 17 21.76 24.61 14.58
CA VAL A 17 23.23 24.66 14.63
C VAL A 17 23.74 23.75 15.73
N VAL A 18 24.46 22.71 15.36
CA VAL A 18 25.19 21.85 16.29
C VAL A 18 26.58 22.44 16.57
N SER A 19 27.00 22.41 17.84
CA SER A 19 28.32 22.83 18.29
C SER A 19 29.10 21.64 18.87
N VAL A 20 30.33 21.47 18.39
CA VAL A 20 31.22 20.38 18.79
C VAL A 20 32.51 20.98 19.33
N THR A 21 32.82 20.68 20.58
CA THR A 21 34.10 21.08 21.19
C THR A 21 35.13 19.98 21.02
N VAL A 22 36.20 20.28 20.29
CA VAL A 22 37.44 19.49 20.31
C VAL A 22 38.28 19.98 21.50
N THR A 23 38.57 19.07 22.43
CA THR A 23 39.38 19.39 23.62
C THR A 23 40.83 18.99 23.37
N MET A 24 41.71 19.98 23.40
CA MET A 24 43.15 19.86 23.24
C MET A 24 43.83 19.64 24.61
N SER A 25 45.02 19.04 24.61
CA SER A 25 45.80 18.83 25.84
C SER A 25 46.36 20.13 26.43
N GLU A 26 46.50 21.18 25.61
CA GLU A 26 46.99 22.50 26.01
C GLU A 26 46.45 23.60 25.08
N ALA A 27 46.78 24.86 25.39
CA ALA A 27 46.35 26.01 24.62
C ALA A 27 46.84 25.94 23.16
N THR A 28 45.91 25.93 22.21
CA THR A 28 46.19 25.74 20.78
C THR A 28 45.85 27.00 19.99
N ILE A 29 46.84 27.57 19.31
CA ILE A 29 46.71 28.67 18.37
C ILE A 29 46.25 28.11 17.02
N VAL A 30 45.12 28.62 16.54
CA VAL A 30 44.51 28.23 15.27
C VAL A 30 44.81 29.27 14.20
N THR A 31 45.26 28.81 13.03
CA THR A 31 45.28 29.60 11.79
C THR A 31 44.45 28.91 10.70
N GLY A 32 43.98 29.65 9.71
CA GLY A 32 43.12 29.12 8.64
C GLY A 32 41.74 28.69 9.13
N THR A 33 41.11 27.75 8.44
CA THR A 33 39.75 27.27 8.72
C THR A 33 39.72 25.74 8.86
N PRO A 34 40.29 25.18 9.94
CA PRO A 34 40.17 23.75 10.22
C PRO A 34 38.71 23.29 10.21
N GLN A 35 38.50 22.03 9.83
CA GLN A 35 37.16 21.43 9.75
C GLN A 35 37.14 20.08 10.46
N LEU A 36 36.01 19.80 11.12
CA LEU A 36 35.74 18.52 11.75
C LEU A 36 34.67 17.80 10.93
N VAL A 37 34.96 16.57 10.50
CA VAL A 37 34.00 15.76 9.76
C VAL A 37 32.96 15.18 10.74
N LEU A 38 31.68 15.42 10.48
CA LEU A 38 30.56 14.77 11.15
C LEU A 38 29.89 13.80 10.18
N ASN A 39 29.23 12.78 10.71
CA ASN A 39 28.33 11.94 9.93
C ASN A 39 26.92 12.06 10.52
N ILE A 40 25.97 12.39 9.64
CA ILE A 40 24.56 12.66 9.95
C ILE A 40 23.71 11.79 9.03
N GLY A 41 23.13 10.72 9.55
CA GLY A 41 22.23 9.85 8.78
C GLY A 41 22.90 9.17 7.59
N GLY A 42 24.22 8.94 7.65
CA GLY A 42 25.04 8.44 6.53
C GLY A 42 25.63 9.53 5.64
N THR A 43 25.21 10.79 5.81
CA THR A 43 25.77 11.93 5.08
C THR A 43 26.99 12.49 5.82
N THR A 44 28.14 12.47 5.15
CA THR A 44 29.38 13.07 5.68
C THR A 44 29.40 14.57 5.44
N VAL A 45 29.57 15.36 6.50
CA VAL A 45 29.53 16.84 6.46
C VAL A 45 30.70 17.47 7.19
N GLN A 46 31.02 18.72 6.84
CA GLN A 46 32.16 19.44 7.40
C GLN A 46 31.71 20.55 8.37
N ALA A 47 31.90 20.33 9.67
CA ALA A 47 31.74 21.38 10.67
C ALA A 47 32.93 22.34 10.63
N ASN A 48 32.66 23.63 10.56
CA ASN A 48 33.69 24.66 10.45
C ASN A 48 34.17 25.12 11.83
N TYR A 49 35.47 25.36 11.96
CA TYR A 49 36.02 26.03 13.15
C TYR A 49 35.34 27.40 13.37
N ALA A 50 34.85 27.62 14.58
CA ALA A 50 34.10 28.82 14.97
C ALA A 50 34.87 29.68 15.99
N SER A 51 35.47 29.07 17.03
CA SER A 51 36.16 29.81 18.10
C SER A 51 37.06 28.93 18.97
N GLY A 52 37.84 29.54 19.86
CA GLY A 52 38.66 28.82 20.86
C GLY A 52 40.19 28.96 20.72
N SER A 53 40.68 29.71 19.74
CA SER A 53 42.12 29.93 19.51
C SER A 53 42.81 30.50 20.75
N GLY A 54 43.96 29.93 21.10
CA GLY A 54 44.70 30.26 22.32
C GLY A 54 44.16 29.58 23.58
N THR A 55 43.18 28.67 23.47
CA THR A 55 42.61 27.90 24.58
C THR A 55 42.71 26.39 24.32
N THR A 56 42.31 25.57 25.29
CA THR A 56 42.21 24.11 25.14
C THR A 56 40.91 23.66 24.47
N ALA A 57 39.92 24.53 24.31
CA ALA A 57 38.60 24.16 23.80
C ALA A 57 38.35 24.83 22.45
N LEU A 58 38.45 24.06 21.36
CA LEU A 58 38.18 24.54 20.01
C LEU A 58 36.76 24.17 19.63
N VAL A 59 35.93 25.16 19.29
CA VAL A 59 34.52 24.97 18.95
C VAL A 59 34.37 24.93 17.43
N PHE A 60 33.68 23.90 16.95
CA PHE A 60 33.28 23.72 15.57
C PHE A 60 31.76 23.77 15.49
N THR A 61 31.22 24.36 14.43
CA THR A 61 29.77 24.48 14.24
C THR A 61 29.37 23.96 12.87
N TYR A 62 28.21 23.32 12.82
CA TYR A 62 27.57 22.90 11.59
C TYR A 62 26.08 23.25 11.63
N THR A 63 25.55 23.77 10.53
CA THR A 63 24.12 24.01 10.35
C THR A 63 23.53 22.80 9.64
N ILE A 64 22.54 22.16 10.25
CA ILE A 64 21.81 21.04 9.64
C ILE A 64 21.16 21.51 8.35
N LEU A 65 21.29 20.72 7.29
CA LEU A 65 20.65 20.94 6.00
C LEU A 65 19.47 20.00 5.83
N ALA A 66 18.57 20.33 4.90
CA ALA A 66 17.46 19.44 4.54
C ALA A 66 17.95 18.05 4.09
N ALA A 67 17.11 17.04 4.30
CA ALA A 67 17.38 15.64 3.97
C ALA A 67 18.56 15.00 4.73
N GLN A 68 18.92 15.53 5.90
CA GLN A 68 19.95 14.98 6.79
C GLN A 68 19.34 14.32 8.03
N THR A 69 18.24 13.58 7.85
CA THR A 69 17.58 12.86 8.95
C THR A 69 18.50 11.76 9.51
N ASP A 70 18.63 11.72 10.83
CA ASP A 70 19.52 10.84 11.58
C ASP A 70 18.81 10.36 12.86
N THR A 71 18.36 9.11 12.84
CA THR A 71 17.50 8.53 13.88
C THR A 71 18.27 7.94 15.06
N ASN A 72 19.60 7.78 14.98
CA ASN A 72 20.45 7.31 16.08
C ASN A 72 21.38 8.41 16.61
N GLY A 73 21.57 9.49 15.86
CA GLY A 73 22.23 10.72 16.26
C GLY A 73 23.66 10.84 15.73
N ILE A 74 24.13 12.09 15.67
CA ILE A 74 25.34 12.46 14.94
C ILE A 74 26.60 11.72 15.46
N THR A 75 27.38 11.15 14.53
CA THR A 75 28.67 10.49 14.79
C THR A 75 29.88 11.32 14.38
N ILE A 76 31.03 11.02 14.99
CA ILE A 76 32.31 11.64 14.63
C ILE A 76 33.34 10.53 14.48
N ALA A 77 33.67 10.19 13.23
CA ALA A 77 34.67 9.17 12.90
C ALA A 77 36.03 9.47 13.54
N ALA A 78 36.81 8.44 13.87
CA ALA A 78 38.16 8.62 14.39
C ALA A 78 39.03 9.42 13.40
N ASN A 79 39.86 10.33 13.93
CA ASN A 79 40.80 11.14 13.15
C ASN A 79 40.13 12.01 12.05
N SER A 80 38.96 12.57 12.33
CA SER A 80 38.15 13.38 11.40
C SER A 80 38.47 14.88 11.42
N LEU A 81 39.39 15.33 12.27
CA LEU A 81 39.85 16.71 12.31
C LEU A 81 40.87 16.98 11.19
N THR A 82 40.53 17.92 10.31
CA THR A 82 41.36 18.32 9.17
C THR A 82 41.76 19.78 9.28
N LEU A 83 42.96 20.12 8.80
CA LEU A 83 43.50 21.48 8.91
C LEU A 83 42.99 22.44 7.83
N ASN A 84 42.59 21.92 6.66
CA ASN A 84 42.08 22.71 5.52
C ASN A 84 42.91 23.97 5.21
N GLY A 85 44.23 23.81 5.03
CA GLY A 85 45.16 24.91 4.78
C GLY A 85 45.55 25.76 6.00
N GLY A 86 45.00 25.43 7.18
CA GLY A 86 45.33 26.04 8.47
C GLY A 86 46.42 25.33 9.27
N THR A 87 46.62 25.76 10.51
CA THR A 87 47.49 25.09 11.48
C THR A 87 46.87 25.09 12.88
N LEU A 88 47.21 24.06 13.65
CA LEU A 88 46.90 23.95 15.07
C LEU A 88 48.23 23.76 15.81
N LYS A 89 48.68 24.79 16.52
CA LYS A 89 50.01 24.80 17.16
C LYS A 89 49.95 25.31 18.60
N ASP A 90 50.88 24.85 19.44
CA ASP A 90 51.12 25.48 20.74
C ASP A 90 51.86 26.82 20.59
N ALA A 91 52.11 27.51 21.72
CA ALA A 91 52.83 28.77 21.73
C ALA A 91 54.33 28.64 21.36
N ALA A 92 54.90 27.44 21.46
CA ALA A 92 56.28 27.14 21.05
C ALA A 92 56.40 26.81 19.55
N GLY A 93 55.28 26.68 18.84
CA GLY A 93 55.20 26.38 17.41
C GLY A 93 55.14 24.89 17.07
N ASN A 94 54.96 24.01 18.06
CA ASN A 94 54.78 22.57 17.86
C ASN A 94 53.40 22.27 17.28
N ASN A 95 53.30 21.34 16.33
CA ASN A 95 52.03 20.93 15.74
C ASN A 95 51.22 20.07 16.71
N ALA A 96 49.90 20.30 16.76
CA ALA A 96 48.99 19.43 17.46
C ALA A 96 48.93 18.03 16.83
N THR A 97 48.80 17.00 17.67
CA THR A 97 48.46 15.64 17.22
C THR A 97 46.94 15.57 17.00
N LEU A 98 46.51 15.26 15.78
CA LEU A 98 45.09 15.28 15.40
C LEU A 98 44.36 13.95 15.63
N THR A 99 45.06 12.93 16.15
CA THR A 99 44.46 11.61 16.34
C THR A 99 43.50 11.62 17.52
N HIS A 100 42.29 11.11 17.31
CA HIS A 100 41.28 10.97 18.36
C HIS A 100 40.43 9.71 18.13
N ALA A 101 39.85 9.19 19.19
CA ALA A 101 38.94 8.05 19.12
C ALA A 101 37.63 8.43 18.39
N LEU A 102 36.95 7.41 17.86
CA LEU A 102 35.58 7.51 17.39
C LEU A 102 34.67 8.04 18.52
N VAL A 103 33.79 8.96 18.18
CA VAL A 103 32.61 9.28 19.00
C VAL A 103 31.43 8.60 18.34
N ALA A 104 30.86 7.62 19.05
CA ALA A 104 29.68 6.87 18.62
C ALA A 104 28.44 7.77 18.50
N ASP A 105 27.35 7.23 17.96
CA ASP A 105 26.10 7.95 17.74
C ASP A 105 25.63 8.60 19.03
N ASN A 106 25.26 9.87 18.95
CA ASN A 106 24.83 10.65 20.10
C ASN A 106 23.32 10.88 20.04
N GLY A 107 22.56 9.96 20.64
CA GLY A 107 21.09 10.06 20.71
C GLY A 107 20.54 11.28 21.47
N GLY A 108 21.40 12.12 22.07
CA GLY A 108 20.99 13.44 22.57
C GLY A 108 20.93 14.53 21.49
N TYR A 109 21.37 14.21 20.27
CA TYR A 109 21.41 15.08 19.09
C TYR A 109 20.98 14.27 17.86
N MET A 110 19.77 13.72 17.92
CA MET A 110 19.08 13.16 16.74
C MET A 110 18.74 14.28 15.77
N VAL A 111 18.56 13.94 14.50
CA VAL A 111 18.22 14.90 13.45
C VAL A 111 16.96 14.44 12.74
N ASP A 112 16.02 15.33 12.57
CA ASP A 112 14.80 15.08 11.81
C ASP A 112 14.48 16.31 10.96
N THR A 113 14.60 16.11 9.65
CA THR A 113 14.38 17.14 8.63
C THR A 113 13.16 16.83 7.77
N THR A 114 12.38 15.82 8.15
CA THR A 114 11.23 15.36 7.40
C THR A 114 10.00 16.06 7.96
N ALA A 115 9.20 16.69 7.11
CA ALA A 115 7.96 17.30 7.55
C ALA A 115 6.84 16.26 7.69
N PRO A 116 5.92 16.45 8.64
CA PRO A 116 4.76 15.59 8.75
C PRO A 116 3.88 15.73 7.51
N THR A 117 3.21 14.65 7.12
CA THR A 117 2.24 14.61 6.02
C THR A 117 0.91 14.07 6.51
N SER A 118 -0.20 14.52 5.93
CA SER A 118 -1.53 13.95 6.21
C SER A 118 -1.66 12.61 5.49
N ILE A 119 -1.92 11.53 6.23
CA ILE A 119 -2.07 10.17 5.69
C ILE A 119 -3.48 9.60 5.90
N GLY A 120 -4.32 10.26 6.69
CA GLY A 120 -5.70 9.86 6.90
C GLY A 120 -6.56 10.99 7.42
N ALA A 121 -7.83 10.98 7.07
CA ALA A 121 -8.84 11.83 7.69
C ALA A 121 -10.23 11.20 7.61
N THR A 122 -10.98 11.27 8.70
CA THR A 122 -12.35 10.74 8.84
C THR A 122 -13.18 11.65 9.74
N PHE A 123 -14.50 11.47 9.75
CA PHE A 123 -15.33 12.05 10.80
C PHE A 123 -16.40 11.09 11.31
N ALA A 124 -16.76 11.25 12.58
CA ALA A 124 -17.87 10.55 13.19
C ALA A 124 -19.13 11.44 13.22
N ASN A 125 -20.21 10.97 12.62
CA ASN A 125 -21.55 11.57 12.73
C ASN A 125 -22.11 11.34 14.15
N THR A 126 -21.75 12.23 15.05
CA THR A 126 -22.42 12.36 16.36
C THR A 126 -23.05 13.75 16.44
N GLY A 127 -23.93 13.98 17.42
CA GLY A 127 -24.58 15.28 17.62
C GLY A 127 -23.62 16.48 17.62
N ASN A 128 -22.34 16.24 17.95
CA ASN A 128 -21.20 17.13 17.74
C ASN A 128 -20.07 16.35 17.04
N ALA A 129 -19.84 16.60 15.75
CA ALA A 129 -18.89 15.82 14.98
C ALA A 129 -17.46 15.91 15.54
N ILE A 130 -16.78 14.77 15.50
CA ILE A 130 -15.35 14.63 15.78
C ILE A 130 -14.68 14.33 14.44
N ILE A 131 -13.72 15.17 14.07
CA ILE A 131 -12.87 14.95 12.89
C ILE A 131 -11.56 14.35 13.38
N THR A 132 -11.12 13.26 12.76
CA THR A 132 -9.85 12.60 13.09
C THR A 132 -8.92 12.76 11.91
N PHE A 133 -7.68 13.17 12.17
CA PHE A 133 -6.61 13.28 11.19
C PHE A 133 -5.46 12.38 11.61
N ASP A 134 -4.95 11.60 10.69
CA ASP A 134 -3.77 10.76 10.87
C ASP A 134 -2.62 11.35 10.05
N TYR A 135 -1.45 11.42 10.66
CA TYR A 135 -0.22 11.97 10.10
C TYR A 135 0.88 10.90 10.05
N SER A 136 1.86 11.11 9.17
CA SER A 136 3.03 10.23 9.04
C SER A 136 3.87 10.12 10.32
N GLU A 137 3.70 11.05 11.25
CA GLU A 137 4.45 11.15 12.50
C GLU A 137 3.71 12.00 13.54
N ALA A 138 4.30 12.13 14.73
CA ALA A 138 3.70 12.89 15.82
C ALA A 138 3.64 14.39 15.53
N VAL A 139 2.44 14.98 15.55
CA VAL A 139 2.23 16.41 15.32
C VAL A 139 1.83 17.15 16.59
N THR A 140 2.24 18.41 16.69
CA THR A 140 1.89 19.35 17.76
C THR A 140 1.46 20.70 17.18
N GLY A 141 0.88 21.54 18.03
CA GLY A 141 0.26 22.81 17.64
C GLY A 141 -1.26 22.72 17.53
N ALA A 142 -1.91 23.89 17.46
CA ALA A 142 -3.36 24.02 17.35
C ALA A 142 -3.78 25.20 16.45
N GLY A 143 -2.82 25.80 15.73
CA GLY A 143 -3.06 26.96 14.87
C GLY A 143 -3.29 26.56 13.42
N GLY A 144 -4.02 27.40 12.68
CA GLY A 144 -4.13 27.36 11.22
C GLY A 144 -4.89 26.19 10.60
N LEU A 145 -5.62 25.41 11.41
CA LEU A 145 -6.66 24.51 10.91
C LEU A 145 -7.99 25.26 10.85
N SER A 146 -8.62 25.27 9.67
CA SER A 146 -10.01 25.70 9.52
C SER A 146 -10.86 24.61 8.89
N LEU A 147 -12.10 24.49 9.36
CA LEU A 147 -13.03 23.45 8.95
C LEU A 147 -14.29 24.08 8.35
N THR A 148 -14.77 23.53 7.25
CA THR A 148 -15.98 23.97 6.55
C THR A 148 -16.82 22.74 6.21
N LYS A 149 -18.08 22.74 6.64
CA LYS A 149 -19.08 21.74 6.25
C LYS A 149 -19.63 22.07 4.86
N ILE A 150 -19.68 21.09 3.99
CA ILE A 150 -20.32 21.15 2.67
C ILE A 150 -21.45 20.12 2.69
N ALA A 151 -22.68 20.59 2.51
CA ALA A 151 -23.86 19.72 2.48
C ALA A 151 -24.01 19.08 1.09
N PRO A 152 -24.69 17.92 0.97
CA PRO A 152 -24.96 17.29 -0.32
C PRO A 152 -25.58 18.25 -1.34
N GLY A 153 -25.09 18.21 -2.58
CA GLY A 153 -25.56 19.07 -3.67
C GLY A 153 -25.17 20.55 -3.54
N THR A 154 -24.24 20.88 -2.65
CA THR A 154 -23.66 22.23 -2.52
C THR A 154 -22.28 22.26 -3.15
N ASP A 155 -21.97 23.32 -3.89
CA ASP A 155 -20.61 23.50 -4.41
C ASP A 155 -19.56 23.52 -3.26
N PRO A 156 -18.35 22.97 -3.47
CA PRO A 156 -17.33 22.86 -2.41
C PRO A 156 -16.81 24.20 -1.87
N TRP A 157 -17.03 25.29 -2.60
CA TRP A 157 -16.70 26.64 -2.19
C TRP A 157 -17.83 27.37 -1.43
N ASN A 158 -19.02 26.79 -1.34
CA ASN A 158 -20.22 27.38 -0.73
C ASN A 158 -20.61 26.74 0.61
N GLY A 159 -19.62 26.24 1.37
CA GLY A 159 -19.85 25.58 2.65
C GLY A 159 -20.07 26.52 3.85
N THR A 160 -20.44 25.94 5.00
CA THR A 160 -20.61 26.63 6.28
C THR A 160 -19.41 26.38 7.19
N ALA A 161 -18.77 27.44 7.66
CA ALA A 161 -17.65 27.33 8.60
C ALA A 161 -18.06 26.57 9.88
N MET A 162 -17.24 25.60 10.30
CA MET A 162 -17.43 24.84 11.53
C MET A 162 -16.65 25.48 12.67
N THR A 163 -17.22 25.44 13.88
CA THR A 163 -16.53 25.91 15.09
C THR A 163 -15.80 24.74 15.74
N ILE A 164 -14.49 24.87 15.88
CA ILE A 164 -13.65 23.95 16.65
C ILE A 164 -13.84 24.28 18.14
N THR A 165 -14.26 23.29 18.93
CA THR A 165 -14.54 23.43 20.38
C THR A 165 -13.46 22.81 21.26
N GLY A 166 -12.56 22.03 20.68
CA GLY A 166 -11.44 21.40 21.36
C GLY A 166 -10.84 20.28 20.52
N GLY A 167 -10.00 19.46 21.14
CA GLY A 167 -9.36 18.32 20.49
C GLY A 167 -8.43 17.57 21.43
N GLY A 168 -7.80 16.52 20.91
CA GLY A 168 -6.82 15.70 21.62
C GLY A 168 -5.85 15.04 20.66
N GLY A 169 -4.78 14.43 21.19
CA GLY A 169 -3.78 13.73 20.37
C GLY A 169 -2.58 14.58 19.92
N ALA A 170 -2.42 15.80 20.45
CA ALA A 170 -1.19 16.56 20.26
C ALA A 170 0.02 15.80 20.82
N GLY A 171 1.12 15.77 20.07
CA GLY A 171 2.30 14.96 20.33
C GLY A 171 2.16 13.49 19.90
N THR A 172 1.11 13.15 19.15
CA THR A 172 0.88 11.82 18.57
C THR A 172 0.60 11.92 17.08
N SER A 173 0.62 10.80 16.37
CA SER A 173 0.33 10.75 14.93
C SER A 173 -1.15 10.92 14.58
N THR A 174 -2.04 10.92 15.58
CA THR A 174 -3.48 11.06 15.37
C THR A 174 -3.98 12.28 16.14
N LEU A 175 -4.54 13.24 15.42
CA LEU A 175 -5.18 14.42 15.99
C LEU A 175 -6.70 14.29 15.88
N THR A 176 -7.40 14.54 16.99
CA THR A 176 -8.86 14.60 17.01
C THR A 176 -9.31 16.03 17.25
N VAL A 177 -10.32 16.47 16.50
CA VAL A 177 -10.88 17.82 16.55
C VAL A 177 -12.37 17.73 16.84
N ASN A 178 -12.77 18.25 17.99
CA ASN A 178 -14.16 18.33 18.40
C ASN A 178 -14.80 19.58 17.80
N THR A 179 -16.02 19.46 17.29
CA THR A 179 -16.76 20.57 16.70
C THR A 179 -18.09 20.81 17.40
N SER A 180 -18.74 21.93 17.14
CA SER A 180 -20.14 22.18 17.58
C SER A 180 -21.16 21.94 16.46
N THR A 181 -20.78 21.18 15.43
CA THR A 181 -21.58 21.01 14.21
C THR A 181 -21.98 19.54 14.08
N THR A 182 -23.26 19.29 13.79
CA THR A 182 -23.73 17.96 13.39
C THR A 182 -23.45 17.73 11.90
N LEU A 183 -22.83 16.60 11.57
CA LEU A 183 -22.59 16.15 10.19
C LEU A 183 -23.47 14.93 9.92
N GLY A 184 -24.14 14.86 8.78
CA GLY A 184 -24.81 13.68 8.26
C GLY A 184 -23.83 12.72 7.58
N ALA A 185 -24.33 11.54 7.20
CA ALA A 185 -23.50 10.51 6.60
C ALA A 185 -22.95 10.89 5.21
N THR A 186 -23.63 11.76 4.46
CA THR A 186 -23.26 12.18 3.10
C THR A 186 -22.66 13.59 3.05
N ASP A 187 -22.52 14.26 4.20
CA ASP A 187 -21.86 15.57 4.27
C ASP A 187 -20.36 15.42 3.94
N VAL A 188 -19.77 16.51 3.44
CA VAL A 188 -18.33 16.62 3.21
C VAL A 188 -17.75 17.65 4.17
N VAL A 189 -16.56 17.38 4.71
CA VAL A 189 -15.79 18.35 5.48
C VAL A 189 -14.57 18.77 4.67
N LYS A 190 -14.48 20.07 4.36
CA LYS A 190 -13.23 20.67 3.90
C LYS A 190 -12.41 21.11 5.11
N ALA A 191 -11.22 20.56 5.26
CA ALA A 191 -10.23 21.03 6.21
C ALA A 191 -9.08 21.71 5.46
N ARG A 192 -8.71 22.92 5.88
CA ARG A 192 -7.56 23.66 5.35
C ARG A 192 -6.50 23.83 6.41
N TYR A 193 -5.27 23.44 6.09
CA TYR A 193 -4.08 23.70 6.86
C TYR A 193 -3.37 24.93 6.29
N SER A 194 -3.17 25.96 7.12
CA SER A 194 -2.47 27.19 6.74
C SER A 194 -1.28 27.48 7.66
N GLY A 195 -0.53 26.43 8.01
CA GLY A 195 0.57 26.44 8.97
C GLY A 195 0.12 26.33 10.43
N GLY A 196 1.08 26.19 11.35
CA GLY A 196 0.80 26.13 12.81
C GLY A 196 0.69 24.72 13.39
N LEU A 197 0.69 23.68 12.55
CA LEU A 197 1.00 22.31 12.93
C LEU A 197 2.47 22.02 12.57
N THR A 198 3.21 21.45 13.50
CA THR A 198 4.59 20.98 13.31
C THR A 198 4.73 19.57 13.84
N ASP A 199 5.75 18.84 13.44
CA ASP A 199 6.16 17.64 14.17
C ASP A 199 6.86 17.99 15.51
N LEU A 200 7.49 16.99 16.14
CA LEU A 200 8.26 17.16 17.37
C LEU A 200 9.63 17.83 17.18
N ALA A 201 10.22 17.78 15.98
CA ALA A 201 11.46 18.46 15.64
C ALA A 201 11.23 19.92 15.18
N GLY A 202 9.97 20.32 14.98
CA GLY A 202 9.55 21.63 14.52
C GLY A 202 9.42 21.76 13.01
N ASN A 203 9.44 20.67 12.23
CA ASN A 203 9.12 20.74 10.81
C ASN A 203 7.65 21.11 10.63
N PRO A 204 7.33 22.17 9.87
CA PRO A 204 5.94 22.55 9.64
C PRO A 204 5.24 21.58 8.70
N LEU A 205 4.01 21.20 9.04
CA LEU A 205 3.10 20.58 8.09
C LEU A 205 2.88 21.52 6.91
N ALA A 206 3.07 21.02 5.69
CA ALA A 206 2.80 21.78 4.49
C ALA A 206 1.33 22.27 4.46
N SER A 207 1.12 23.50 3.98
CA SER A 207 -0.24 23.99 3.79
C SER A 207 -0.94 23.18 2.70
N GLY A 208 -2.23 22.91 2.88
CA GLY A 208 -2.99 22.05 1.98
C GLY A 208 -4.47 22.02 2.34
N GLU A 209 -5.27 21.40 1.48
CA GLU A 209 -6.70 21.20 1.70
C GLU A 209 -7.06 19.71 1.58
N ILE A 210 -7.90 19.23 2.49
CA ILE A 210 -8.45 17.89 2.45
C ILE A 210 -9.98 17.95 2.49
N PHE A 211 -10.61 17.27 1.54
CA PHE A 211 -12.05 17.08 1.46
C PHE A 211 -12.37 15.67 1.94
N ILE A 212 -13.18 15.57 2.99
CA ILE A 212 -13.42 14.34 3.74
C ILE A 212 -14.90 13.97 3.54
N GLY A 213 -15.15 12.90 2.81
CA GLY A 213 -16.44 12.22 2.68
C GLY A 213 -16.82 11.49 3.97
N GLY A 214 -18.10 11.20 4.11
CA GLY A 214 -18.68 10.68 5.34
C GLY A 214 -18.69 9.16 5.43
N SER A 215 -19.83 8.63 5.87
CA SER A 215 -20.04 7.18 6.04
C SER A 215 -21.13 6.65 5.12
N GLY A 216 -21.67 7.51 4.26
CA GLY A 216 -22.50 7.14 3.14
C GLY A 216 -22.12 8.02 1.96
N ASN A 217 -22.77 7.74 0.84
CA ASN A 217 -22.42 8.22 -0.50
C ASN A 217 -22.27 9.76 -0.56
N SER A 218 -21.02 10.21 -0.53
CA SER A 218 -20.59 11.60 -0.62
C SER A 218 -20.20 11.93 -2.06
N THR A 219 -20.50 13.15 -2.49
CA THR A 219 -20.02 13.70 -3.77
C THR A 219 -19.08 14.86 -3.47
N ILE A 220 -17.82 14.73 -3.88
CA ILE A 220 -16.80 15.77 -3.82
C ILE A 220 -16.45 16.12 -5.27
N ASP A 221 -16.96 17.25 -5.75
CA ASP A 221 -16.75 17.71 -7.13
C ASP A 221 -15.95 19.01 -7.15
N LEU A 222 -14.66 18.92 -7.49
CA LEU A 222 -13.74 20.04 -7.50
C LEU A 222 -13.47 20.59 -8.91
N ASP A 223 -14.25 20.21 -9.93
CA ASP A 223 -14.00 20.60 -11.33
C ASP A 223 -13.61 22.07 -11.47
N TRP A 224 -14.36 23.00 -10.87
CA TRP A 224 -14.10 24.44 -10.98
C TRP A 224 -13.44 25.07 -9.75
N TYR A 225 -12.95 24.23 -8.84
CA TYR A 225 -12.34 24.70 -7.61
C TYR A 225 -10.91 25.19 -7.86
N ASN A 226 -10.56 26.30 -7.20
CA ASN A 226 -9.21 26.83 -7.21
C ASN A 226 -8.72 26.97 -5.76
N SER A 227 -7.77 26.12 -5.37
CA SER A 227 -7.17 26.13 -4.03
C SER A 227 -6.16 27.28 -3.83
N GLY A 228 -5.81 28.00 -4.91
CA GLY A 228 -4.73 28.98 -4.94
C GLY A 228 -3.34 28.33 -5.03
N GLY A 229 -3.26 27.13 -5.61
CA GLY A 229 -2.02 26.36 -5.72
C GLY A 229 -1.64 25.57 -4.46
N LEU A 230 -2.60 25.35 -3.55
CA LEU A 230 -2.40 24.42 -2.44
C LEU A 230 -2.63 22.98 -2.93
N PRO A 231 -1.84 22.00 -2.44
CA PRO A 231 -2.13 20.59 -2.64
C PRO A 231 -3.52 20.24 -2.11
N ILE A 232 -4.24 19.40 -2.84
CA ILE A 232 -5.59 18.96 -2.50
C ILE A 232 -5.60 17.44 -2.33
N THR A 233 -6.35 16.97 -1.33
CA THR A 233 -6.67 15.56 -1.16
C THR A 233 -8.17 15.38 -1.03
N LEU A 234 -8.75 14.41 -1.74
CA LEU A 234 -10.13 13.99 -1.61
C LEU A 234 -10.14 12.60 -0.95
N ARG A 235 -11.04 12.38 0.00
CA ARG A 235 -11.23 11.07 0.65
C ARG A 235 -12.70 10.69 0.65
N GLY A 236 -13.04 9.53 0.09
CA GLY A 236 -14.41 8.99 0.14
C GLY A 236 -14.79 8.48 1.54
N ASN A 237 -13.90 7.64 2.12
CA ASN A 237 -14.08 6.90 3.36
C ASN A 237 -15.04 5.71 3.28
N ALA A 238 -16.35 5.88 3.35
CA ALA A 238 -17.29 4.76 3.27
C ALA A 238 -18.60 5.20 2.62
N GLY A 239 -19.22 4.29 1.87
CA GLY A 239 -20.31 4.59 0.95
C GLY A 239 -19.82 4.50 -0.49
N ASP A 240 -20.75 4.55 -1.44
CA ASP A 240 -20.41 4.64 -2.86
C ASP A 240 -20.20 6.13 -3.19
N ASP A 241 -18.96 6.58 -3.17
CA ASP A 241 -18.58 7.98 -3.27
C ASP A 241 -18.27 8.41 -4.71
N THR A 242 -18.33 9.71 -4.97
CA THR A 242 -17.89 10.31 -6.24
C THR A 242 -16.87 11.38 -5.94
N LEU A 243 -15.64 11.17 -6.41
CA LEU A 243 -14.47 12.04 -6.19
C LEU A 243 -14.02 12.59 -7.54
N ILE A 244 -14.17 13.89 -7.74
CA ILE A 244 -13.73 14.58 -8.96
C ILE A 244 -12.72 15.65 -8.56
N GLY A 245 -11.50 15.50 -9.08
CA GLY A 245 -10.41 16.44 -8.89
C GLY A 245 -10.65 17.78 -9.56
N SER A 246 -9.78 18.71 -9.19
CA SER A 246 -9.63 20.05 -9.73
C SER A 246 -8.90 20.05 -11.07
N HIS A 247 -8.35 21.20 -11.46
CA HIS A 247 -7.49 21.31 -12.65
C HIS A 247 -6.00 21.34 -12.28
N TYR A 248 -5.65 20.87 -11.08
CA TYR A 248 -4.30 20.81 -10.55
C TYR A 248 -4.01 19.39 -10.09
N ASP A 249 -2.73 19.09 -9.84
CA ASP A 249 -2.32 17.78 -9.32
C ASP A 249 -2.98 17.49 -7.96
N ASP A 250 -3.85 16.48 -7.95
CA ASP A 250 -4.68 16.08 -6.82
C ASP A 250 -4.33 14.67 -6.33
N VAL A 251 -4.72 14.38 -5.08
CA VAL A 251 -4.72 13.02 -4.54
C VAL A 251 -6.15 12.62 -4.22
N LEU A 252 -6.67 11.63 -4.93
CA LEU A 252 -7.97 11.04 -4.67
C LEU A 252 -7.74 9.72 -3.94
N ILE A 253 -8.44 9.52 -2.83
CA ILE A 253 -8.43 8.28 -2.06
C ILE A 253 -9.87 7.84 -1.92
N ASP A 254 -10.18 6.67 -2.45
CA ASP A 254 -11.46 5.97 -2.32
C ASP A 254 -11.76 5.58 -0.84
N GLY A 255 -12.65 4.61 -0.65
CA GLY A 255 -13.15 4.23 0.65
C GLY A 255 -13.51 2.75 0.81
N ILE A 256 -14.78 2.51 1.14
CA ILE A 256 -15.42 1.19 1.14
C ILE A 256 -16.71 1.45 0.40
N GLY A 257 -17.01 0.64 -0.61
CA GLY A 257 -18.15 0.89 -1.47
C GLY A 257 -17.68 1.18 -2.87
N ALA A 258 -18.61 1.10 -3.82
CA ALA A 258 -18.29 1.23 -5.23
C ALA A 258 -18.07 2.71 -5.59
N ASP A 259 -16.82 3.14 -5.64
CA ASP A 259 -16.46 4.54 -5.78
C ASP A 259 -16.27 4.94 -7.25
N THR A 260 -16.45 6.23 -7.55
CA THR A 260 -16.09 6.81 -8.85
C THR A 260 -15.05 7.90 -8.65
N LEU A 261 -13.90 7.75 -9.31
CA LEU A 261 -12.75 8.65 -9.19
C LEU A 261 -12.42 9.24 -10.57
N ALA A 262 -12.30 10.56 -10.65
CA ALA A 262 -11.82 11.27 -11.84
C ALA A 262 -10.79 12.32 -11.42
N GLY A 263 -9.53 12.18 -11.87
CA GLY A 263 -8.47 13.16 -11.59
C GLY A 263 -8.76 14.54 -12.18
N ASN A 264 -9.38 14.55 -13.37
CA ASN A 264 -9.63 15.72 -14.19
C ASN A 264 -8.33 16.24 -14.85
N HIS A 265 -7.95 17.51 -14.73
CA HIS A 265 -6.70 17.96 -15.34
C HIS A 265 -5.62 18.00 -14.27
N GLY A 266 -4.41 17.54 -14.60
CA GLY A 266 -3.32 17.48 -13.65
C GLY A 266 -2.55 16.20 -13.83
N ALA A 267 -1.46 16.03 -13.08
CA ALA A 267 -0.86 14.72 -12.87
C ALA A 267 -1.40 14.16 -11.55
N ASP A 268 -2.53 13.47 -11.62
CA ASP A 268 -3.26 13.08 -10.42
C ASP A 268 -2.79 11.73 -9.88
N THR A 269 -2.92 11.55 -8.56
CA THR A 269 -2.79 10.23 -7.93
C THR A 269 -4.16 9.75 -7.47
N LEU A 270 -4.63 8.65 -8.03
CA LEU A 270 -5.83 7.95 -7.60
C LEU A 270 -5.39 6.71 -6.80
N ARG A 271 -5.77 6.66 -5.52
CA ARG A 271 -5.42 5.56 -4.61
C ARG A 271 -6.66 4.74 -4.31
N LEU A 272 -6.56 3.44 -4.58
CA LEU A 272 -7.58 2.46 -4.22
C LEU A 272 -7.15 1.72 -2.94
N VAL A 273 -8.02 1.67 -1.95
CA VAL A 273 -7.73 1.23 -0.58
C VAL A 273 -8.26 -0.18 -0.28
N GLU A 274 -9.03 -0.77 -1.19
CA GLU A 274 -9.54 -2.13 -1.02
C GLU A 274 -8.42 -3.18 -1.14
N ASN A 275 -8.54 -4.29 -0.39
CA ASN A 275 -7.46 -5.29 -0.26
C ASN A 275 -7.94 -6.74 -0.12
N GLY A 276 -9.23 -7.00 -0.28
CA GLY A 276 -9.85 -8.32 -0.19
C GLY A 276 -9.88 -8.98 1.20
N THR A 277 -9.18 -8.42 2.19
CA THR A 277 -9.02 -9.02 3.53
C THR A 277 -9.78 -8.23 4.58
N ASP A 278 -9.35 -7.00 4.84
CA ASP A 278 -9.98 -6.08 5.78
C ASP A 278 -11.04 -5.20 5.11
N ARG A 279 -10.96 -5.06 3.79
CA ARG A 279 -11.92 -4.34 2.93
C ARG A 279 -12.23 -5.23 1.73
N ALA A 280 -13.49 -5.65 1.61
CA ALA A 280 -13.91 -6.49 0.50
C ALA A 280 -13.82 -5.70 -0.82
N TYR A 281 -13.40 -6.36 -1.90
CA TYR A 281 -13.41 -5.77 -3.22
C TYR A 281 -14.84 -5.40 -3.65
N THR A 282 -15.02 -4.16 -4.06
CA THR A 282 -16.16 -3.60 -4.74
C THR A 282 -15.71 -3.02 -6.08
N ARG A 283 -16.65 -2.60 -6.93
CA ARG A 283 -16.32 -2.13 -8.26
C ARG A 283 -16.07 -0.63 -8.19
N ASP A 284 -14.81 -0.23 -8.22
CA ASP A 284 -14.46 1.17 -8.39
C ASP A 284 -14.38 1.53 -9.88
N VAL A 285 -14.68 2.78 -10.19
CA VAL A 285 -14.63 3.32 -11.54
C VAL A 285 -13.63 4.48 -11.57
N VAL A 286 -12.49 4.25 -12.22
CA VAL A 286 -11.58 5.32 -12.58
C VAL A 286 -12.01 5.88 -13.93
N GLN A 287 -12.50 7.11 -13.93
CA GLN A 287 -13.01 7.79 -15.12
C GLN A 287 -11.96 8.76 -15.67
N VAL A 288 -11.66 8.63 -16.98
CA VAL A 288 -10.77 9.54 -17.70
C VAL A 288 -11.51 10.17 -18.87
N GLY A 289 -11.78 11.46 -18.72
CA GLY A 289 -12.36 12.29 -19.76
C GLY A 289 -11.37 12.69 -20.85
N VAL A 290 -11.87 13.42 -21.82
CA VAL A 290 -11.08 13.91 -22.96
C VAL A 290 -10.01 14.89 -22.48
N ALA A 291 -8.75 14.66 -22.87
CA ALA A 291 -7.59 15.53 -22.57
C ALA A 291 -7.21 15.68 -21.08
N GLN A 292 -7.72 14.82 -20.20
CA GLN A 292 -7.52 14.88 -18.75
C GLN A 292 -6.16 14.28 -18.33
N SER A 293 -5.92 13.01 -18.65
CA SER A 293 -4.67 12.30 -18.35
C SER A 293 -3.75 12.24 -19.57
N THR A 294 -2.90 13.24 -19.79
CA THR A 294 -2.02 13.34 -20.98
C THR A 294 -0.61 12.82 -20.70
N VAL A 295 0.21 12.60 -21.73
CA VAL A 295 1.63 12.20 -21.53
C VAL A 295 2.42 13.20 -20.65
N ALA A 296 2.06 14.48 -20.65
CA ALA A 296 2.73 15.52 -19.87
C ALA A 296 2.19 15.65 -18.42
N ALA A 297 0.98 15.15 -18.19
CA ALA A 297 0.24 15.24 -16.93
C ALA A 297 -0.60 13.96 -16.85
N MET A 298 0.10 12.87 -16.55
CA MET A 298 -0.46 11.51 -16.59
C MET A 298 -0.94 11.17 -15.18
N ASP A 299 -2.14 10.61 -15.11
CA ASP A 299 -2.69 10.10 -13.87
C ASP A 299 -2.07 8.75 -13.52
N HIS A 300 -1.87 8.55 -12.22
CA HIS A 300 -1.39 7.31 -11.65
C HIS A 300 -2.48 6.70 -10.77
N VAL A 301 -2.91 5.49 -11.12
CA VAL A 301 -3.80 4.67 -10.32
C VAL A 301 -2.96 3.63 -9.59
N ARG A 302 -3.04 3.59 -8.27
CA ARG A 302 -2.17 2.73 -7.45
C ARG A 302 -2.81 2.33 -6.13
N GLY A 303 -2.17 1.40 -5.42
CA GLY A 303 -2.53 1.11 -4.03
C GLY A 303 -2.29 2.29 -3.10
N SER A 304 -3.06 2.35 -2.01
CA SER A 304 -2.75 3.24 -0.90
C SER A 304 -1.70 2.62 0.02
N SER A 305 -0.58 3.30 0.23
CA SER A 305 0.38 3.01 1.31
C SER A 305 0.06 3.77 2.61
N THR A 306 -0.95 4.64 2.56
CA THR A 306 -1.42 5.46 3.68
C THR A 306 -2.56 4.75 4.43
N THR A 307 -3.22 5.39 5.40
CA THR A 307 -4.30 4.74 6.18
C THR A 307 -5.67 5.15 5.64
N PRO A 308 -6.51 4.23 5.11
CA PRO A 308 -6.30 2.78 4.99
C PRO A 308 -5.36 2.38 3.84
N THR A 309 -4.68 1.24 4.00
CA THR A 309 -3.80 0.67 2.96
C THR A 309 -4.60 -0.19 2.00
N GLY A 310 -4.27 -0.17 0.71
CA GLY A 310 -4.93 -0.99 -0.31
C GLY A 310 -3.99 -1.56 -1.35
N THR A 311 -4.50 -2.51 -2.12
CA THR A 311 -3.74 -3.23 -3.16
C THR A 311 -3.78 -2.55 -4.52
N GLY A 312 -4.54 -1.46 -4.67
CA GLY A 312 -4.67 -0.72 -5.92
C GLY A 312 -5.80 -1.26 -6.78
N PHE A 313 -5.70 -0.99 -8.10
CA PHE A 313 -6.71 -1.35 -9.09
C PHE A 313 -6.92 -2.86 -9.13
N ASP A 314 -8.05 -3.32 -8.58
CA ASP A 314 -8.40 -4.73 -8.50
C ASP A 314 -9.14 -5.22 -9.74
N ILE A 315 -8.75 -6.42 -10.09
CA ILE A 315 -8.95 -7.16 -11.34
C ILE A 315 -8.90 -8.67 -11.05
N THR A 316 -8.58 -9.03 -9.80
CA THR A 316 -8.34 -10.40 -9.33
C THR A 316 -9.42 -10.89 -8.37
N SER A 317 -10.38 -10.04 -7.96
CA SER A 317 -11.53 -10.49 -7.20
C SER A 317 -12.21 -11.71 -7.83
N ALA A 318 -12.63 -12.66 -6.98
CA ALA A 318 -13.34 -13.87 -7.40
C ALA A 318 -14.67 -13.58 -8.11
N THR A 319 -15.21 -12.37 -7.93
CA THR A 319 -16.46 -11.92 -8.54
C THR A 319 -16.14 -10.86 -9.58
N VAL A 320 -16.27 -11.21 -10.87
CA VAL A 320 -16.03 -10.27 -12.00
C VAL A 320 -16.85 -8.99 -11.89
N ALA A 321 -18.03 -9.04 -11.26
CA ALA A 321 -18.85 -7.86 -11.01
C ALA A 321 -18.19 -6.84 -10.07
N ASN A 322 -17.18 -7.24 -9.29
CA ASN A 322 -16.41 -6.41 -8.37
C ASN A 322 -15.03 -6.04 -8.91
N HIS A 323 -14.72 -6.33 -10.18
CA HIS A 323 -13.50 -5.81 -10.80
C HIS A 323 -13.64 -4.33 -11.08
N ASP A 324 -12.59 -3.59 -10.79
CA ASP A 324 -12.49 -2.17 -11.08
C ASP A 324 -12.55 -1.92 -12.57
N VAL A 325 -13.00 -0.72 -12.90
CA VAL A 325 -13.21 -0.27 -14.26
C VAL A 325 -12.37 0.96 -14.52
N LEU A 326 -11.55 0.88 -15.55
CA LEU A 326 -11.01 2.05 -16.20
C LEU A 326 -11.98 2.48 -17.30
N ASP A 327 -12.72 3.56 -17.06
CA ASP A 327 -13.69 4.15 -17.98
C ASP A 327 -13.04 5.26 -18.80
N LEU A 328 -12.77 4.97 -20.07
CA LEU A 328 -12.19 5.91 -21.03
C LEU A 328 -13.27 6.46 -21.97
N PHE A 329 -13.12 7.70 -22.43
CA PHE A 329 -14.11 8.35 -23.30
C PHE A 329 -14.35 7.63 -24.65
N ALA A 330 -13.39 6.82 -25.13
CA ALA A 330 -13.56 5.95 -26.29
C ALA A 330 -13.35 4.47 -25.95
N VAL A 331 -13.92 3.58 -26.77
CA VAL A 331 -14.11 2.16 -26.42
C VAL A 331 -13.56 1.17 -27.46
N ASN A 332 -12.72 1.65 -28.40
CA ASN A 332 -12.13 0.76 -29.41
C ASN A 332 -10.78 0.23 -28.90
N ILE A 333 -10.63 -1.08 -28.77
CA ILE A 333 -9.33 -1.70 -28.46
C ILE A 333 -8.55 -1.95 -29.76
N ALA A 334 -7.23 -1.76 -29.71
CA ALA A 334 -6.33 -2.07 -30.81
C ALA A 334 -6.43 -3.55 -31.20
N ALA A 335 -6.60 -3.79 -32.50
CA ALA A 335 -6.70 -5.13 -33.04
C ALA A 335 -5.34 -5.86 -32.97
N ASP A 336 -5.40 -7.19 -32.86
CA ASP A 336 -4.21 -8.04 -32.90
C ASP A 336 -3.46 -7.86 -34.23
N VAL A 337 -2.17 -7.62 -34.12
CA VAL A 337 -1.26 -7.53 -35.27
C VAL A 337 0.04 -8.26 -34.94
N GLY A 338 0.58 -8.96 -35.94
CA GLY A 338 1.95 -9.46 -35.88
C GLY A 338 2.97 -8.30 -35.91
N ILE A 339 4.25 -8.64 -35.93
CA ILE A 339 5.34 -7.66 -35.99
C ILE A 339 5.14 -6.74 -37.20
N THR A 340 4.98 -5.45 -36.92
CA THR A 340 4.68 -4.39 -37.88
C THR A 340 5.65 -3.23 -37.68
N ASN A 341 6.25 -2.75 -38.78
CA ASN A 341 7.09 -1.55 -38.75
C ASN A 341 6.21 -0.30 -38.58
N GLY A 342 6.69 0.65 -37.79
CA GLY A 342 6.05 1.95 -37.60
C GLY A 342 6.99 3.11 -37.91
N THR A 343 6.57 4.31 -37.52
CA THR A 343 7.42 5.49 -37.40
C THR A 343 8.22 5.38 -36.10
N ASP A 344 9.55 5.39 -36.22
CA ASP A 344 10.46 5.19 -35.10
C ASP A 344 10.34 6.28 -34.03
N ALA A 345 10.53 5.90 -32.76
CA ALA A 345 10.72 6.80 -31.63
C ALA A 345 11.83 6.24 -30.73
N GLY A 346 12.91 7.00 -30.56
CA GLY A 346 14.11 6.51 -29.86
C GLY A 346 14.66 5.24 -30.50
N SER A 347 14.71 4.15 -29.72
CA SER A 347 15.15 2.82 -30.19
C SER A 347 14.01 1.93 -30.70
N ILE A 348 12.76 2.34 -30.52
CA ILE A 348 11.57 1.59 -30.89
C ILE A 348 11.26 1.84 -32.36
N ALA A 349 11.17 0.77 -33.15
CA ALA A 349 10.89 0.84 -34.59
C ALA A 349 9.69 -0.04 -35.00
N GLN A 350 9.42 -1.10 -34.25
CA GLN A 350 8.38 -2.08 -34.57
C GLN A 350 7.50 -2.34 -33.36
N HIS A 351 6.31 -2.86 -33.62
CA HIS A 351 5.41 -3.34 -32.57
C HIS A 351 4.66 -4.60 -33.01
N SER A 352 4.14 -5.34 -32.04
CA SER A 352 3.05 -6.29 -32.21
C SER A 352 1.96 -6.01 -31.18
N VAL A 353 0.71 -6.38 -31.49
CA VAL A 353 -0.42 -6.26 -30.56
C VAL A 353 -1.04 -7.63 -30.35
N THR A 354 -1.30 -7.99 -29.10
CA THR A 354 -2.06 -9.18 -28.73
C THR A 354 -3.00 -8.83 -27.59
N SER A 355 -4.30 -9.00 -27.80
CA SER A 355 -5.37 -8.63 -26.86
C SER A 355 -5.24 -7.19 -26.34
N GLY A 356 -4.94 -6.25 -27.25
CA GLY A 356 -4.73 -4.84 -26.93
C GLY A 356 -3.40 -4.51 -26.25
N ILE A 357 -2.58 -5.50 -25.91
CA ILE A 357 -1.26 -5.29 -25.31
C ILE A 357 -0.18 -5.18 -26.38
N VAL A 358 0.59 -4.09 -26.33
CA VAL A 358 1.67 -3.76 -27.26
C VAL A 358 2.99 -4.33 -26.73
N THR A 359 3.71 -5.02 -27.61
CA THR A 359 5.12 -5.35 -27.43
C THR A 359 5.94 -4.51 -28.38
N PHE A 360 6.92 -3.76 -27.85
CA PHE A 360 7.80 -2.90 -28.64
C PHE A 360 9.08 -3.64 -29.02
N LEU A 361 9.57 -3.39 -30.23
CA LEU A 361 10.79 -3.99 -30.74
C LEU A 361 11.69 -2.97 -31.43
N ASP A 362 12.99 -3.24 -31.40
CA ASP A 362 13.99 -2.48 -32.15
C ASP A 362 13.91 -2.76 -33.66
N ALA A 363 14.71 -2.04 -34.45
CA ALA A 363 14.76 -2.22 -35.91
C ALA A 363 15.24 -3.62 -36.35
N GLY A 364 15.89 -4.37 -35.46
CA GLY A 364 16.32 -5.75 -35.67
C GLY A 364 15.28 -6.80 -35.27
N GLY A 365 14.15 -6.39 -34.70
CA GLY A 365 13.09 -7.28 -34.18
C GLY A 365 13.37 -7.84 -32.78
N GLY A 366 14.29 -7.24 -32.02
CA GLY A 366 14.52 -7.57 -30.61
C GLY A 366 13.51 -6.86 -29.71
N THR A 367 12.88 -7.57 -28.78
CA THR A 367 11.95 -6.99 -27.80
C THR A 367 12.67 -5.98 -26.90
N ILE A 368 12.01 -4.84 -26.65
CA ILE A 368 12.48 -3.79 -25.75
C ILE A 368 11.62 -3.83 -24.49
N LEU A 369 12.25 -4.02 -23.33
CA LEU A 369 11.60 -3.78 -22.04
C LEU A 369 11.42 -2.27 -21.87
N ILE A 370 10.18 -1.85 -21.62
CA ILE A 370 9.88 -0.45 -21.33
C ILE A 370 10.12 -0.18 -19.85
N ASN A 371 10.77 0.94 -19.56
CA ASN A 371 11.12 1.38 -18.21
C ASN A 371 11.09 2.91 -18.10
N SER A 372 11.47 3.46 -16.94
CA SER A 372 11.39 4.91 -16.68
C SER A 372 12.15 5.76 -17.72
N VAL A 373 13.22 5.21 -18.31
CA VAL A 373 14.11 5.90 -19.25
C VAL A 373 13.52 6.00 -20.65
N ASN A 374 12.83 4.97 -21.13
CA ASN A 374 12.35 4.87 -22.52
C ASN A 374 10.81 4.95 -22.67
N ALA A 375 10.06 5.11 -21.57
CA ALA A 375 8.61 5.17 -21.62
C ALA A 375 8.05 6.35 -22.43
N ALA A 376 8.77 7.48 -22.48
CA ALA A 376 8.40 8.61 -23.32
C ALA A 376 8.51 8.29 -24.82
N ASP A 377 9.49 7.46 -25.20
CA ASP A 377 9.63 6.98 -26.59
C ASP A 377 8.48 6.03 -26.94
N ALA A 378 8.08 5.15 -26.02
CA ALA A 378 6.95 4.24 -26.21
C ALA A 378 5.63 5.01 -26.45
N ALA A 379 5.33 6.02 -25.62
CA ALA A 379 4.16 6.87 -25.81
C ALA A 379 4.22 7.62 -27.16
N SER A 380 5.39 8.19 -27.51
CA SER A 380 5.59 8.88 -28.78
C SER A 380 5.40 7.96 -29.99
N TYR A 381 5.87 6.71 -29.88
CA TYR A 381 5.68 5.69 -30.90
C TYR A 381 4.19 5.36 -31.09
N LEU A 382 3.44 5.19 -30.00
CA LEU A 382 2.00 4.92 -30.07
C LEU A 382 1.25 6.09 -30.72
N SER A 383 1.50 7.33 -30.29
CA SER A 383 0.89 8.52 -30.91
C SER A 383 1.16 8.63 -32.41
N ALA A 384 2.36 8.24 -32.88
CA ALA A 384 2.71 8.30 -34.29
C ALA A 384 2.06 7.19 -35.14
N ASN A 385 1.78 6.03 -34.54
CA ASN A 385 1.40 4.82 -35.27
C ASN A 385 -0.07 4.40 -35.09
N PHE A 386 -0.67 4.70 -33.94
CA PHE A 386 -2.05 4.32 -33.59
C PHE A 386 -3.01 5.47 -33.95
N THR A 387 -3.03 5.85 -35.23
CA THR A 387 -3.67 7.10 -35.71
C THR A 387 -5.20 7.09 -35.79
N THR A 388 -5.85 5.97 -35.48
CA THR A 388 -7.32 5.90 -35.46
C THR A 388 -7.84 6.45 -34.14
N ALA A 389 -8.63 7.53 -34.22
CA ALA A 389 -9.24 8.16 -33.06
C ALA A 389 -10.06 7.15 -32.23
N GLY A 390 -9.87 7.19 -30.92
CA GLY A 390 -10.51 6.33 -29.94
C GLY A 390 -9.90 4.92 -29.81
N VAL A 391 -8.82 4.60 -30.54
CA VAL A 391 -8.10 3.35 -30.34
C VAL A 391 -7.32 3.38 -29.04
N THR A 392 -7.51 2.32 -28.26
CA THR A 392 -6.88 2.06 -26.97
C THR A 392 -5.94 0.89 -27.07
N ALA A 393 -4.74 1.03 -26.54
CA ALA A 393 -3.76 -0.03 -26.39
C ALA A 393 -3.07 0.13 -25.04
N ALA A 394 -2.44 -0.93 -24.53
CA ALA A 394 -1.66 -0.84 -23.30
C ALA A 394 -0.31 -1.50 -23.45
N PHE A 395 0.64 -1.13 -22.62
CA PHE A 395 1.95 -1.76 -22.58
C PHE A 395 2.45 -1.88 -21.15
N ARG A 396 3.24 -2.93 -20.92
CA ARG A 396 3.87 -3.23 -19.63
C ARG A 396 5.12 -2.38 -19.46
N ILE A 397 5.36 -1.91 -18.24
CA ILE A 397 6.52 -1.10 -17.88
C ILE A 397 7.07 -1.54 -16.52
N ASP A 398 8.39 -1.47 -16.39
CA ASP A 398 9.15 -1.45 -15.14
C ASP A 398 9.28 0.01 -14.70
N SER A 399 8.36 0.48 -13.85
CA SER A 399 8.21 1.91 -13.54
C SER A 399 9.32 2.43 -12.61
N ASP A 400 9.93 1.56 -11.82
CA ASP A 400 10.95 1.88 -10.81
C ASP A 400 12.38 1.44 -11.18
N ASP A 401 12.57 0.89 -12.38
CA ASP A 401 13.83 0.35 -12.90
C ASP A 401 14.42 -0.78 -12.01
N SER A 402 13.55 -1.54 -11.33
CA SER A 402 13.94 -2.70 -10.52
C SER A 402 14.38 -3.91 -11.36
N GLY A 403 14.07 -3.90 -12.65
CA GLY A 403 14.25 -5.02 -13.58
C GLY A 403 13.01 -5.92 -13.68
N THR A 404 11.91 -5.56 -13.03
CA THR A 404 10.64 -6.31 -13.07
C THR A 404 9.50 -5.41 -13.54
N VAL A 405 8.61 -5.95 -14.36
CA VAL A 405 7.39 -5.22 -14.76
C VAL A 405 6.46 -5.13 -13.56
N ASP A 406 6.05 -3.91 -13.23
CA ASP A 406 5.20 -3.59 -12.07
C ASP A 406 3.91 -2.84 -12.46
N SER A 407 3.87 -2.25 -13.66
CA SER A 407 2.81 -1.32 -14.06
C SER A 407 2.37 -1.51 -15.51
N LEU A 408 1.11 -1.15 -15.76
CA LEU A 408 0.49 -1.18 -17.08
C LEU A 408 0.14 0.26 -17.47
N ARG A 409 0.70 0.75 -18.58
CA ARG A 409 0.30 2.04 -19.15
C ARG A 409 -0.73 1.83 -20.23
N VAL A 410 -1.89 2.47 -20.07
CA VAL A 410 -3.00 2.45 -21.03
C VAL A 410 -2.97 3.74 -21.83
N PHE A 411 -2.83 3.60 -23.14
CA PHE A 411 -2.81 4.68 -24.12
C PHE A 411 -4.13 4.70 -24.89
N GLN A 412 -4.70 5.88 -25.12
CA GLN A 412 -5.82 6.06 -26.03
C GLN A 412 -5.59 7.27 -26.93
N ASN A 413 -5.68 7.05 -28.25
CA ASN A 413 -5.61 8.15 -29.21
C ASN A 413 -6.89 8.99 -29.12
N ALA A 414 -6.78 10.26 -28.80
CA ALA A 414 -7.94 11.15 -28.65
C ALA A 414 -8.44 11.74 -29.97
N GLY A 415 -7.62 11.69 -31.01
CA GLY A 415 -7.96 12.18 -32.34
C GLY A 415 -8.00 13.71 -32.41
N THR A 416 -8.92 14.22 -33.24
CA THR A 416 -9.03 15.67 -33.51
C THR A 416 -10.49 16.09 -33.40
N ILE A 417 -10.77 17.24 -32.79
CA ILE A 417 -12.10 17.85 -32.82
C ILE A 417 -12.17 18.74 -34.07
N PRO A 418 -13.16 18.54 -34.96
CA PRO A 418 -13.37 19.39 -36.12
C PRO A 418 -14.02 20.72 -35.71
N LEU A 419 -13.26 21.57 -35.00
CA LEU A 419 -13.54 23.00 -34.86
C LEU A 419 -12.84 23.78 -35.99
N ASN A 420 -13.16 25.07 -36.14
CA ASN A 420 -12.56 25.92 -37.17
C ASN A 420 -11.03 26.05 -36.92
N GLY A 421 -10.24 25.15 -37.49
CA GLY A 421 -8.80 25.01 -37.25
C GLY A 421 -8.26 23.61 -36.96
N ASN A 422 -9.07 22.53 -36.97
CA ASN A 422 -8.65 21.15 -36.66
C ASN A 422 -7.76 21.07 -35.40
N TYR A 423 -8.38 21.17 -34.23
CA TYR A 423 -7.64 21.08 -32.97
C TYR A 423 -7.33 19.61 -32.65
N VAL A 424 -6.04 19.29 -32.55
CA VAL A 424 -5.56 17.98 -32.10
C VAL A 424 -5.77 17.90 -30.60
N ILE A 425 -6.49 16.88 -30.15
CA ILE A 425 -6.64 16.60 -28.72
C ILE A 425 -5.40 15.83 -28.29
N ALA A 426 -4.86 16.14 -27.10
CA ALA A 426 -3.81 15.34 -26.53
C ALA A 426 -4.30 13.90 -26.30
N ASP A 427 -3.46 12.93 -26.66
CA ASP A 427 -3.72 11.53 -26.39
C ASP A 427 -3.78 11.28 -24.88
N THR A 428 -4.61 10.32 -24.49
CA THR A 428 -4.70 9.88 -23.10
C THR A 428 -3.62 8.85 -22.83
N LEU A 429 -2.94 9.00 -21.70
CA LEU A 429 -2.04 8.02 -21.12
C LEU A 429 -2.36 7.93 -19.64
N ILE A 430 -2.56 6.74 -19.09
CA ILE A 430 -2.76 6.51 -17.65
C ILE A 430 -1.92 5.32 -17.21
N GLU A 431 -1.36 5.38 -16.02
CA GLU A 431 -0.59 4.29 -15.44
C GLU A 431 -1.37 3.60 -14.33
N LEU A 432 -1.50 2.27 -14.45
CA LEU A 432 -2.00 1.40 -13.40
C LEU A 432 -0.78 0.71 -12.77
N SER A 433 -0.43 1.09 -11.55
CA SER A 433 0.73 0.57 -10.81
C SER A 433 0.32 -0.51 -9.80
N ASP A 434 1.31 -1.28 -9.34
CA ASP A 434 1.17 -2.31 -8.30
C ASP A 434 0.15 -3.42 -8.65
N LEU A 435 -0.03 -3.68 -9.96
CA LEU A 435 -1.01 -4.64 -10.44
C LEU A 435 -0.60 -6.08 -10.14
N THR A 436 -1.42 -6.79 -9.37
CA THR A 436 -1.25 -8.23 -9.17
C THR A 436 -1.61 -8.98 -10.45
N GLY A 437 -0.75 -9.89 -10.91
CA GLY A 437 -1.00 -10.72 -12.10
C GLY A 437 -0.78 -10.00 -13.44
N ILE A 438 0.00 -8.92 -13.47
CA ILE A 438 0.18 -8.05 -14.65
C ILE A 438 0.66 -8.76 -15.93
N ASP A 439 1.41 -9.85 -15.81
CA ASP A 439 1.85 -10.66 -16.96
C ASP A 439 0.66 -11.22 -17.76
N SER A 440 -0.48 -11.36 -17.09
CA SER A 440 -1.72 -11.88 -17.65
C SER A 440 -2.73 -10.78 -18.03
N ALA A 441 -2.33 -9.51 -17.89
CA ALA A 441 -3.13 -8.35 -18.30
C ALA A 441 -3.55 -8.43 -19.78
N ILE A 442 -4.83 -8.18 -20.06
CA ILE A 442 -5.35 -7.95 -21.41
C ILE A 442 -6.26 -6.71 -21.42
N LEU A 443 -6.54 -6.19 -22.61
CA LEU A 443 -7.65 -5.25 -22.79
C LEU A 443 -8.87 -6.02 -23.30
N GLY A 444 -10.04 -5.82 -22.67
CA GLY A 444 -11.26 -6.56 -23.00
C GLY A 444 -11.74 -6.29 -24.44
N THR A 445 -12.25 -7.31 -25.13
CA THR A 445 -12.68 -7.16 -26.55
C THR A 445 -14.09 -6.56 -26.74
N THR A 446 -14.80 -6.25 -25.65
CA THR A 446 -16.15 -5.69 -25.69
C THR A 446 -16.11 -4.20 -25.34
N ALA A 447 -16.34 -3.34 -26.34
CA ALA A 447 -16.48 -1.90 -26.17
C ALA A 447 -17.51 -1.57 -25.06
N GLY A 448 -17.10 -0.76 -24.07
CA GLY A 448 -17.95 -0.38 -22.93
C GLY A 448 -18.07 -1.43 -21.83
N ALA A 449 -17.31 -2.53 -21.90
CA ALA A 449 -17.18 -3.50 -20.82
C ALA A 449 -15.69 -3.70 -20.49
N ASN A 450 -15.21 -2.94 -19.50
CA ASN A 450 -13.89 -3.08 -18.87
C ASN A 450 -12.72 -2.92 -19.86
N VAL A 451 -12.20 -1.71 -20.01
CA VAL A 451 -11.06 -1.46 -20.92
C VAL A 451 -9.84 -2.30 -20.52
N VAL A 452 -9.62 -2.53 -19.23
CA VAL A 452 -8.60 -3.45 -18.71
C VAL A 452 -9.28 -4.64 -18.05
N GLN A 453 -8.92 -5.85 -18.48
CA GLN A 453 -9.26 -7.09 -17.81
C GLN A 453 -7.96 -7.86 -17.61
N ILE A 454 -7.57 -8.13 -16.37
CA ILE A 454 -6.49 -9.10 -16.16
C ILE A 454 -7.15 -10.47 -16.08
N GLN A 455 -6.89 -11.29 -17.09
CA GLN A 455 -7.28 -12.69 -17.03
C GLN A 455 -6.12 -13.43 -16.41
N ASP A 456 -6.31 -13.93 -15.20
CA ASP A 456 -5.44 -15.00 -14.73
C ASP A 456 -5.54 -16.18 -15.73
N THR A 457 -4.52 -16.30 -16.58
CA THR A 457 -4.42 -17.33 -17.60
C THR A 457 -3.65 -18.55 -17.08
N GLN A 458 -3.08 -18.47 -15.88
CA GLN A 458 -2.45 -19.59 -15.23
C GLN A 458 -3.45 -20.19 -14.23
N ALA A 459 -3.69 -21.49 -14.34
CA ALA A 459 -4.45 -22.14 -13.28
C ALA A 459 -3.59 -22.11 -12.00
N PRO A 460 -4.18 -21.84 -10.82
CA PRO A 460 -3.45 -21.87 -9.56
C PRO A 460 -2.62 -23.15 -9.46
N GLU A 461 -1.30 -23.02 -9.37
CA GLU A 461 -0.40 -24.18 -9.32
C GLU A 461 -0.35 -24.75 -7.90
N PRO A 462 -0.77 -26.01 -7.67
CA PRO A 462 -0.63 -26.64 -6.36
C PRO A 462 0.84 -26.93 -6.06
N VAL A 463 1.39 -26.31 -5.02
CA VAL A 463 2.79 -26.48 -4.60
C VAL A 463 2.96 -27.44 -3.43
N ALA A 464 1.90 -27.63 -2.61
CA ALA A 464 1.93 -28.61 -1.54
C ALA A 464 0.55 -29.21 -1.24
N PHE A 465 0.57 -30.33 -0.53
CA PHE A 465 -0.61 -31.08 -0.12
C PHE A 465 -0.43 -31.57 1.32
N ALA A 466 -1.47 -31.42 2.14
CA ALA A 466 -1.49 -31.92 3.51
C ALA A 466 -2.81 -32.62 3.84
N ILE A 467 -2.79 -33.66 4.68
CA ILE A 467 -4.03 -34.25 5.23
C ILE A 467 -4.40 -33.47 6.50
N THR A 468 -5.67 -33.10 6.64
CA THR A 468 -6.19 -32.38 7.81
C THR A 468 -7.13 -33.27 8.62
N ALA A 469 -7.53 -32.81 9.82
CA ALA A 469 -8.40 -33.60 10.70
C ALA A 469 -9.75 -33.97 10.07
N ASN A 470 -10.26 -33.14 9.15
CA ASN A 470 -11.58 -33.30 8.52
C ASN A 470 -11.52 -33.42 6.98
N GLY A 471 -10.32 -33.66 6.42
CA GLY A 471 -10.11 -33.74 4.97
C GLY A 471 -8.65 -33.54 4.56
N PHE A 472 -8.37 -32.58 3.68
CA PHE A 472 -7.01 -32.26 3.21
C PHE A 472 -6.89 -30.78 2.82
N ALA A 473 -5.66 -30.28 2.70
CA ALA A 473 -5.35 -28.93 2.24
C ALA A 473 -4.53 -29.02 0.95
N LEU A 474 -4.82 -28.13 0.00
CA LEU A 474 -4.02 -27.85 -1.18
C LEU A 474 -3.41 -26.48 -1.00
N ASP A 475 -2.08 -26.41 -0.98
CA ASP A 475 -1.37 -25.13 -0.96
C ASP A 475 -0.97 -24.78 -2.39
N PHE A 476 -1.13 -23.53 -2.77
CA PHE A 476 -0.89 -22.99 -4.10
C PHE A 476 0.24 -21.95 -4.07
N ALA A 477 0.90 -21.76 -5.22
CA ALA A 477 1.90 -20.71 -5.39
C ALA A 477 1.30 -19.29 -5.29
N GLU A 478 -0.01 -19.18 -5.45
CA GLU A 478 -0.79 -17.94 -5.44
C GLU A 478 -2.14 -18.15 -4.75
N ASN A 479 -2.92 -17.09 -4.58
CA ASN A 479 -4.25 -17.20 -3.96
C ASN A 479 -5.19 -18.01 -4.87
N ALA A 480 -5.78 -19.09 -4.33
CA ALA A 480 -6.71 -19.93 -5.06
C ALA A 480 -8.16 -19.69 -4.60
N PHE A 481 -9.08 -19.61 -5.56
CA PHE A 481 -10.51 -19.39 -5.30
C PHE A 481 -11.33 -20.60 -5.73
N ALA A 482 -12.30 -20.98 -4.90
CA ALA A 482 -13.20 -22.10 -5.21
C ALA A 482 -14.66 -21.74 -4.88
N THR A 483 -15.51 -21.73 -5.92
CA THR A 483 -16.85 -21.12 -5.88
C THR A 483 -17.96 -22.08 -5.46
N THR A 484 -17.71 -22.95 -4.47
CA THR A 484 -18.63 -23.97 -3.86
C THR A 484 -18.53 -25.41 -4.39
N GLY A 485 -17.66 -25.69 -5.37
CA GLY A 485 -17.39 -27.07 -5.79
C GLY A 485 -16.04 -27.20 -6.47
N ILE A 486 -15.22 -28.14 -6.01
CA ILE A 486 -13.99 -28.55 -6.69
C ILE A 486 -14.29 -29.88 -7.38
N ALA A 487 -14.03 -29.96 -8.68
CA ALA A 487 -14.21 -31.18 -9.47
C ALA A 487 -13.10 -32.19 -9.15
N LEU A 488 -13.07 -32.68 -7.91
CA LEU A 488 -12.13 -33.68 -7.45
C LEU A 488 -12.82 -35.03 -7.27
N THR A 489 -12.34 -36.05 -7.97
CA THR A 489 -12.74 -37.42 -7.69
C THR A 489 -11.85 -37.96 -6.59
N MET A 490 -12.39 -38.03 -5.38
CA MET A 490 -11.67 -38.58 -4.25
C MET A 490 -12.09 -40.02 -4.00
N LEU A 491 -11.11 -40.92 -3.97
CA LEU A 491 -11.36 -42.33 -3.71
C LEU A 491 -10.64 -42.77 -2.43
N LYS A 492 -11.39 -43.17 -1.41
CA LYS A 492 -10.85 -43.87 -0.25
C LYS A 492 -10.39 -45.26 -0.68
N ASN A 493 -9.11 -45.54 -0.48
CA ASN A 493 -8.45 -46.78 -0.88
C ASN A 493 -8.65 -47.14 -2.37
N GLY A 494 -8.87 -46.15 -3.23
CA GLY A 494 -9.09 -46.35 -4.67
C GLY A 494 -10.45 -46.94 -5.05
N VAL A 495 -11.41 -47.04 -4.12
CA VAL A 495 -12.71 -47.71 -4.37
C VAL A 495 -13.92 -46.87 -3.98
N THR A 496 -13.93 -46.25 -2.80
CA THR A 496 -15.11 -45.54 -2.30
C THR A 496 -15.00 -44.05 -2.57
N THR A 497 -15.94 -43.48 -3.30
CA THR A 497 -16.03 -42.02 -3.50
C THR A 497 -16.23 -41.30 -2.17
N MET A 498 -15.40 -40.31 -1.89
CA MET A 498 -15.58 -39.37 -0.77
C MET A 498 -16.24 -38.10 -1.30
N ASN A 499 -17.21 -37.57 -0.55
CA ASN A 499 -17.90 -36.33 -0.95
C ASN A 499 -17.21 -35.14 -0.29
N VAL A 500 -17.00 -34.09 -1.08
CA VAL A 500 -16.60 -32.79 -0.54
C VAL A 500 -17.83 -32.14 0.08
N THR A 501 -17.77 -31.85 1.37
CA THR A 501 -18.87 -31.25 2.15
C THR A 501 -18.64 -29.77 2.42
N GLY A 502 -17.43 -29.27 2.20
CA GLY A 502 -17.10 -27.87 2.36
C GLY A 502 -15.71 -27.53 1.86
N ILE A 503 -15.50 -26.24 1.60
CA ILE A 503 -14.20 -25.67 1.26
C ILE A 503 -13.94 -24.51 2.20
N THR A 504 -12.73 -24.42 2.73
CA THR A 504 -12.24 -23.35 3.61
C THR A 504 -11.01 -22.71 2.99
N GLY A 505 -10.74 -21.43 3.28
CA GLY A 505 -9.54 -20.76 2.79
C GLY A 505 -9.60 -20.30 1.33
N SER A 506 -10.80 -20.21 0.73
CA SER A 506 -10.99 -19.58 -0.59
C SER A 506 -10.49 -18.14 -0.57
N GLY A 507 -9.68 -17.78 -1.57
CA GLY A 507 -9.00 -16.47 -1.63
C GLY A 507 -7.71 -16.39 -0.84
N THR A 508 -7.16 -17.54 -0.42
CA THR A 508 -5.84 -17.64 0.21
C THR A 508 -4.97 -18.63 -0.56
N THR A 509 -3.69 -18.70 -0.24
CA THR A 509 -2.77 -19.70 -0.79
C THR A 509 -3.03 -21.12 -0.29
N SER A 510 -3.95 -21.34 0.66
CA SER A 510 -4.25 -22.67 1.22
C SER A 510 -5.76 -22.96 1.20
N LEU A 511 -6.17 -23.88 0.33
CA LEU A 511 -7.54 -24.37 0.27
C LEU A 511 -7.70 -25.63 1.11
N GLY A 512 -8.45 -25.53 2.21
CA GLY A 512 -8.91 -26.69 2.96
C GLY A 512 -10.16 -27.30 2.32
N ILE A 513 -10.14 -28.60 2.07
CA ILE A 513 -11.25 -29.37 1.51
C ILE A 513 -11.75 -30.32 2.60
N VAL A 514 -12.98 -30.09 3.03
CA VAL A 514 -13.67 -30.85 4.07
C VAL A 514 -14.44 -31.99 3.43
N THR A 515 -14.35 -33.19 4.00
CA THR A 515 -15.00 -34.40 3.47
C THR A 515 -16.01 -34.99 4.44
N ASP A 516 -16.89 -35.85 3.95
CA ASP A 516 -18.01 -36.46 4.68
C ASP A 516 -17.65 -37.62 5.64
N GLN A 517 -16.37 -37.90 5.93
CA GLN A 517 -15.98 -39.12 6.66
C GLN A 517 -15.06 -38.85 7.85
N GLY A 518 -15.59 -38.93 9.08
CA GLY A 518 -14.80 -38.91 10.33
C GLY A 518 -15.27 -39.96 11.34
N TYR A 519 -14.33 -40.72 11.91
CA TYR A 519 -14.57 -41.47 13.17
C TYR A 519 -14.34 -40.52 14.34
N PHE A 520 -15.06 -40.71 15.44
CA PHE A 520 -14.73 -40.04 16.70
C PHE A 520 -14.56 -41.06 17.83
N ALA A 521 -13.61 -40.79 18.73
CA ALA A 521 -13.31 -41.63 19.89
C ALA A 521 -13.55 -40.83 21.18
N VAL A 522 -14.19 -41.47 22.16
CA VAL A 522 -14.57 -40.84 23.44
C VAL A 522 -14.18 -41.75 24.59
N GLN A 523 -13.53 -41.19 25.62
CA GLN A 523 -13.14 -41.91 26.83
C GLN A 523 -14.28 -41.93 27.86
N GLY A 524 -14.43 -43.05 28.57
CA GLY A 524 -15.47 -43.23 29.56
C GLY A 524 -15.43 -44.60 30.24
N ASN A 525 -16.55 -45.03 30.79
CA ASN A 525 -16.69 -46.31 31.48
C ASN A 525 -17.82 -47.13 30.85
N TYR A 526 -17.53 -48.38 30.50
CA TYR A 526 -18.46 -49.33 29.93
C TYR A 526 -18.91 -50.35 30.97
N THR A 527 -20.22 -50.46 31.12
CA THR A 527 -20.85 -51.48 31.96
C THR A 527 -21.56 -52.48 31.06
N ASN A 528 -21.10 -53.73 31.07
CA ASN A 528 -21.73 -54.78 30.29
C ASN A 528 -23.13 -55.11 30.83
N GLY A 529 -24.09 -55.29 29.93
CA GLY A 529 -25.43 -55.76 30.29
C GLY A 529 -25.42 -57.25 30.62
N ALA A 530 -26.46 -57.74 31.29
CA ALA A 530 -26.71 -59.18 31.38
C ALA A 530 -26.92 -59.77 29.97
N ALA A 531 -26.59 -61.04 29.77
CA ALA A 531 -26.72 -61.70 28.46
C ALA A 531 -28.12 -61.48 27.85
N GLY A 532 -28.17 -60.79 26.69
CA GLY A 532 -29.41 -60.41 26.01
C GLY A 532 -29.94 -59.00 26.31
N SER A 533 -29.21 -58.17 27.06
CA SER A 533 -29.55 -56.76 27.34
C SER A 533 -28.44 -55.79 26.88
N SER A 534 -28.81 -54.55 26.57
CA SER A 534 -27.87 -53.53 26.11
C SER A 534 -26.92 -53.10 27.24
N GLY A 535 -25.60 -53.10 26.97
CA GLY A 535 -24.61 -52.46 27.84
C GLY A 535 -24.72 -50.93 27.79
N THR A 536 -24.16 -50.24 28.79
CA THR A 536 -24.18 -48.77 28.88
C THR A 536 -22.75 -48.23 28.88
N PHE A 537 -22.46 -47.28 28.00
CA PHE A 537 -21.22 -46.50 28.03
C PHE A 537 -21.52 -45.11 28.62
N THR A 538 -20.78 -44.72 29.65
CA THR A 538 -20.92 -43.40 30.29
C THR A 538 -19.64 -42.60 30.07
N VAL A 539 -19.75 -41.41 29.48
CA VAL A 539 -18.60 -40.54 29.22
C VAL A 539 -17.99 -40.05 30.53
N ASP A 540 -16.69 -40.28 30.68
CA ASP A 540 -15.87 -39.81 31.79
C ASP A 540 -14.43 -39.65 31.27
N THR A 541 -14.14 -38.46 30.76
CA THR A 541 -12.87 -38.15 30.08
C THR A 541 -11.70 -37.96 31.04
N ALA A 542 -11.94 -37.96 32.36
CA ALA A 542 -10.90 -37.72 33.37
C ALA A 542 -10.45 -39.01 34.05
N ALA A 543 -11.37 -39.94 34.32
CA ALA A 543 -11.08 -41.18 35.04
C ALA A 543 -11.58 -42.45 34.32
N GLY A 544 -12.19 -42.32 33.14
CA GLY A 544 -12.70 -43.44 32.37
C GLY A 544 -11.60 -44.41 31.94
N LEU A 545 -11.86 -45.72 32.09
CA LEU A 545 -10.90 -46.77 31.76
C LEU A 545 -11.17 -47.42 30.39
N ASP A 546 -12.23 -47.01 29.70
CA ASP A 546 -12.67 -47.60 28.44
C ASP A 546 -12.74 -46.51 27.34
N THR A 547 -12.64 -46.93 26.07
CA THR A 547 -12.76 -46.04 24.91
C THR A 547 -13.89 -46.51 23.99
N LEU A 548 -14.84 -45.63 23.69
CA LEU A 548 -15.85 -45.83 22.66
C LEU A 548 -15.38 -45.21 21.35
N ILE A 549 -15.28 -46.01 20.29
CA ILE A 549 -15.04 -45.55 18.93
C ILE A 549 -16.36 -45.65 18.18
N VAL A 550 -16.83 -44.53 17.66
CA VAL A 550 -18.06 -44.46 16.90
C VAL A 550 -17.74 -44.23 15.43
N TRP A 551 -18.31 -45.10 14.60
CA TRP A 551 -18.47 -44.81 13.18
C TRP A 551 -19.88 -44.25 12.96
N ASP A 552 -19.96 -43.02 12.45
CA ASP A 552 -21.25 -42.34 12.25
C ASP A 552 -22.06 -42.91 11.06
N GLY A 553 -21.44 -43.79 10.25
CA GLY A 553 -22.12 -44.50 9.17
C GLY A 553 -22.52 -43.61 7.99
N ASP A 554 -22.96 -44.26 6.91
CA ASP A 554 -23.46 -43.61 5.69
C ASP A 554 -25.00 -43.53 5.76
N SER A 555 -25.53 -42.31 5.68
CA SER A 555 -26.99 -42.04 5.71
C SER A 555 -27.79 -42.68 4.56
N THR A 556 -27.13 -43.16 3.50
CA THR A 556 -27.78 -43.71 2.30
C THR A 556 -27.76 -45.24 2.22
N GLY A 557 -26.96 -45.92 3.04
CA GLY A 557 -26.72 -47.37 2.95
C GLY A 557 -27.46 -48.25 3.96
N GLY A 558 -28.24 -47.68 4.89
CA GLY A 558 -28.93 -48.45 5.94
C GLY A 558 -27.99 -49.02 7.02
N VAL A 559 -26.77 -48.50 7.14
CA VAL A 559 -25.84 -48.84 8.22
C VAL A 559 -26.18 -47.99 9.43
N THR A 560 -26.73 -48.60 10.48
CA THR A 560 -26.90 -47.95 11.80
C THR A 560 -25.53 -47.62 12.40
N GLN A 561 -25.42 -46.46 13.07
CA GLN A 561 -24.23 -46.08 13.84
C GLN A 561 -23.67 -47.29 14.60
N THR A 562 -22.43 -47.67 14.27
CA THR A 562 -21.80 -48.84 14.88
C THR A 562 -20.71 -48.33 15.80
N GLY A 563 -20.86 -48.63 17.09
CA GLY A 563 -19.90 -48.28 18.12
C GLY A 563 -19.15 -49.52 18.59
N LEU A 564 -17.82 -49.42 18.67
CA LEU A 564 -16.96 -50.41 19.31
C LEU A 564 -16.46 -49.85 20.64
N VAL A 565 -16.68 -50.58 21.72
CA VAL A 565 -16.06 -50.26 23.02
C VAL A 565 -14.82 -51.12 23.21
N LEU A 566 -13.70 -50.45 23.46
CA LEU A 566 -12.44 -51.05 23.90
C LEU A 566 -12.39 -50.95 25.42
N SER A 567 -12.68 -52.05 26.11
CA SER A 567 -12.74 -52.06 27.56
C SER A 567 -11.36 -52.21 28.19
N GLY A 568 -11.05 -51.40 29.20
CA GLY A 568 -9.75 -51.33 29.87
C GLY A 568 -8.66 -50.66 29.04
N VAL A 569 -9.03 -49.91 27.99
CA VAL A 569 -8.11 -49.15 27.15
C VAL A 569 -8.51 -47.68 27.14
N THR A 570 -7.63 -46.82 27.63
CA THR A 570 -7.80 -45.37 27.63
C THR A 570 -7.40 -44.74 26.29
N LEU A 571 -7.87 -43.51 26.03
CA LEU A 571 -7.56 -42.80 24.79
C LEU A 571 -6.05 -42.57 24.60
N ALA A 572 -5.31 -42.39 25.69
CA ALA A 572 -3.86 -42.21 25.68
C ALA A 572 -3.08 -43.52 25.40
N GLU A 573 -3.70 -44.68 25.70
CA GLU A 573 -3.15 -46.00 25.39
C GLU A 573 -3.47 -46.44 23.95
N LEU A 574 -4.52 -45.86 23.35
CA LEU A 574 -4.68 -45.79 21.90
C LEU A 574 -3.61 -44.88 21.32
N ASN A 575 -2.39 -45.40 21.19
CA ASN A 575 -1.38 -44.77 20.37
C ASN A 575 -1.80 -44.91 18.89
N LEU A 576 -2.78 -44.09 18.50
CA LEU A 576 -3.21 -43.88 17.11
C LEU A 576 -2.02 -43.25 16.40
N LEU A 577 -1.05 -44.08 16.03
CA LEU A 577 0.06 -43.69 15.16
C LEU A 577 -0.54 -42.92 14.00
N THR A 578 -0.19 -41.65 13.87
CA THR A 578 -0.49 -40.82 12.70
C THR A 578 -0.14 -41.64 11.45
N GLY A 579 -1.17 -42.13 10.74
CA GLY A 579 -1.02 -42.90 9.51
C GLY A 579 -1.16 -44.44 9.57
N SER A 580 -1.59 -45.07 10.67
CA SER A 580 -1.79 -46.54 10.71
C SER A 580 -3.28 -46.96 10.71
N SER A 581 -3.72 -47.57 9.60
CA SER A 581 -5.10 -47.96 9.25
C SER A 581 -5.64 -49.24 9.92
N TRP A 582 -5.34 -49.47 11.20
CA TRP A 582 -5.63 -50.75 11.87
C TRP A 582 -7.11 -51.00 12.22
N ILE A 583 -8.00 -50.01 12.05
CA ILE A 583 -9.45 -50.15 12.33
C ILE A 583 -10.28 -50.55 11.09
N SER A 584 -9.66 -50.73 9.92
CA SER A 584 -10.41 -51.12 8.70
C SER A 584 -11.03 -52.54 8.70
N HIS A 585 -10.85 -53.32 9.76
CA HIS A 585 -11.25 -54.75 9.81
C HIS A 585 -11.97 -55.19 11.10
N VAL A 586 -12.48 -54.26 11.93
CA VAL A 586 -13.32 -54.62 13.09
C VAL A 586 -14.78 -54.33 12.81
#